data_AF-A0A1Y3MVE5-F1
#
_entry.id   AF-A0A1Y3MVE5-F1
#
_cell.length_a   1.000
_cell.length_b   1.000
_cell.length_c   1.000
_cell.angle_alpha   90.00
_cell.angle_beta   90.00
_cell.angle_gamma   90.00
#
_symmetry.space_group_name_H-M   'P 1'
#
loop_
_entity.id
_entity.type
_entity.pdbx_description
1 polymer ?
#
loop_
_entity_poly.entity_id
_entity_poly.type
_entity_poly.pdbx_seq_one_letter_code
_entity_poly.pdbx_strand_id
1 'polypeptide(L)'
;RCVKMSIVHDLGESLVGDITPFSGVSKEDKYQREKEAFINLCKKIDNKEAGDEILSLWLEYEDSKTPEALLVKDLDKFEMILQAYEYEKREGKKLESFFETTRGVFTHPVVLKWVEELYEQRSKLQYKN
;
A
#
# COMPACT_ATOMS: atom_id res chain seq x y z
N ARG A 1 -2.21 16.71 2.24
CA ARG A 1 -0.99 16.04 1.73
C ARG A 1 -1.21 14.54 1.61
N CYS A 2 -1.58 13.82 2.67
CA CYS A 2 -1.83 12.37 2.64
C CYS A 2 -2.73 11.91 1.49
N VAL A 3 -3.87 12.58 1.24
CA VAL A 3 -4.76 12.25 0.11
C VAL A 3 -4.02 12.25 -1.23
N LYS A 4 -3.19 13.26 -1.51
CA LYS A 4 -2.41 13.32 -2.75
C LYS A 4 -1.40 12.16 -2.80
N MET A 5 -0.72 11.88 -1.69
CA MET A 5 0.23 10.77 -1.60
C MET A 5 -0.44 9.41 -1.84
N SER A 6 -1.60 9.16 -1.21
CA SER A 6 -2.39 7.95 -1.44
C SER A 6 -2.82 7.80 -2.91
N ILE A 7 -3.14 8.89 -3.60
CA ILE A 7 -3.49 8.84 -5.03
C ILE A 7 -2.28 8.45 -5.90
N VAL A 8 -1.07 8.90 -5.53
CA VAL A 8 0.09 8.75 -6.42
C VAL A 8 1.00 7.59 -6.07
N HIS A 9 0.95 7.02 -4.87
CA HIS A 9 1.99 6.11 -4.39
C HIS A 9 2.23 4.88 -5.28
N ASP A 10 1.16 4.28 -5.83
CA ASP A 10 1.23 3.13 -6.74
C ASP A 10 1.11 3.51 -8.22
N LEU A 11 1.17 4.79 -8.57
CA LEU A 11 0.99 5.24 -9.96
C LEU A 11 2.04 4.62 -10.91
N GLY A 12 3.22 4.29 -10.40
CA GLY A 12 4.29 3.62 -11.16
C GLY A 12 3.90 2.22 -11.65
N GLU A 13 3.02 1.52 -10.94
CA GLU A 13 2.55 0.18 -11.29
C GLU A 13 1.76 0.16 -12.61
N SER A 14 1.22 1.31 -13.04
CA SER A 14 0.61 1.46 -14.36
C SER A 14 1.58 1.19 -15.52
N LEU A 15 2.89 1.29 -15.29
CA LEU A 15 3.94 1.03 -16.26
C LEU A 15 4.70 -0.27 -15.98
N VAL A 16 4.95 -0.59 -14.70
CA VAL A 16 5.77 -1.75 -14.32
C VAL A 16 4.96 -3.00 -13.96
N GLY A 17 3.63 -2.85 -13.82
CA GLY A 17 2.74 -3.85 -13.25
C GLY A 17 2.82 -3.90 -11.71
N ASP A 18 1.85 -4.56 -11.09
CA ASP A 18 1.88 -4.84 -9.65
C ASP A 18 2.95 -5.92 -9.35
N ILE A 19 4.05 -5.49 -8.73
CA ILE A 19 5.16 -6.37 -8.35
C ILE A 19 4.93 -6.90 -6.93
N THR A 20 4.26 -8.05 -6.86
CA THR A 20 4.02 -8.76 -5.61
C THR A 20 5.27 -9.50 -5.07
N PRO A 21 5.27 -9.95 -3.79
CA PRO A 21 6.33 -10.80 -3.24
C PRO A 21 6.57 -12.11 -3.99
N PHE A 22 5.59 -12.59 -4.77
CA PHE A 22 5.69 -13.82 -5.55
C PHE A 22 6.32 -13.61 -6.94
N SER A 23 6.56 -12.36 -7.33
CA SER A 23 7.12 -12.01 -8.65
C SER A 23 8.63 -12.31 -8.78
N GLY A 24 9.30 -12.71 -7.70
CA GLY A 24 10.73 -13.05 -7.71
C GLY A 24 11.66 -11.85 -7.95
N VAL A 25 11.14 -10.63 -7.80
CA VAL A 25 11.88 -9.37 -7.98
C VAL A 25 12.38 -8.90 -6.62
N SER A 26 13.65 -8.48 -6.54
CA SER A 26 14.22 -7.96 -5.31
C SER A 26 13.61 -6.59 -4.95
N LYS A 27 13.67 -6.19 -3.68
CA LYS A 27 13.19 -4.85 -3.26
C LYS A 27 13.93 -3.71 -3.98
N GLU A 28 15.23 -3.86 -4.19
CA GLU A 28 16.03 -2.88 -4.92
C GLU A 28 15.61 -2.79 -6.38
N ASP A 29 15.41 -3.94 -7.05
CA ASP A 29 14.97 -3.95 -8.45
C ASP A 29 13.55 -3.38 -8.59
N LYS A 30 12.64 -3.68 -7.66
CA LYS A 30 11.29 -3.08 -7.61
C LYS A 30 11.40 -1.56 -7.52
N TYR A 31 12.18 -1.07 -6.56
CA TYR A 31 12.37 0.36 -6.35
C TYR A 31 12.95 1.05 -7.58
N GLN A 32 13.98 0.49 -8.23
CA GLN A 32 14.56 1.11 -9.43
C GLN A 32 13.59 1.14 -10.60
N ARG A 33 12.84 0.06 -10.84
CA ARG A 33 11.82 0.01 -11.89
C ARG A 33 10.73 1.04 -11.65
N GLU A 34 10.23 1.15 -10.43
CA GLU A 34 9.21 2.13 -10.07
C GLU A 34 9.75 3.56 -10.19
N LYS A 35 10.98 3.82 -9.72
CA LYS A 35 11.63 5.12 -9.87
C LYS A 35 11.74 5.55 -11.32
N GLU A 36 12.19 4.66 -12.20
CA GLU A 36 12.25 4.92 -13.64
C GLU A 36 10.87 5.19 -14.24
N ALA A 37 9.86 4.44 -13.81
CA ALA A 37 8.46 4.66 -14.22
C ALA A 37 7.96 6.04 -13.82
N PHE A 38 8.17 6.48 -12.57
CA PHE A 38 7.79 7.82 -12.11
C PHE A 38 8.54 8.92 -12.86
N ILE A 39 9.84 8.78 -13.07
CA ILE A 39 10.61 9.76 -13.86
C ILE A 39 10.05 9.89 -15.27
N ASN A 40 9.74 8.77 -15.91
CA ASN A 40 9.19 8.75 -17.27
C ASN A 40 7.76 9.31 -17.32
N LEU A 41 6.93 9.02 -16.31
CA LEU A 41 5.57 9.54 -16.20
C LEU A 41 5.58 11.05 -15.98
N CYS A 42 6.37 11.54 -15.04
CA CYS A 42 6.44 12.98 -14.71
C CYS A 42 7.00 13.80 -15.88
N LYS A 43 7.93 13.26 -16.68
CA LYS A 43 8.43 13.90 -17.91
C LYS A 43 7.35 14.11 -18.99
N LYS A 44 6.28 13.32 -18.98
CA LYS A 44 5.17 13.41 -19.95
C LYS A 44 4.07 14.38 -19.51
N ILE A 45 4.18 14.95 -18.31
CA ILE A 45 3.20 15.92 -17.80
C ILE A 45 3.62 17.31 -18.27
N ASP A 46 2.78 17.95 -19.09
CA ASP A 46 3.06 19.28 -19.64
C ASP A 46 3.21 20.34 -18.53
N ASN A 47 2.45 20.20 -17.43
CA ASN A 47 2.62 21.03 -16.25
C ASN A 47 3.79 20.51 -15.39
N LYS A 48 4.94 21.15 -15.54
CA LYS A 48 6.16 20.80 -14.83
C LYS A 48 6.01 20.83 -13.30
N GLU A 49 5.33 21.82 -12.74
CA GLU A 49 5.14 21.93 -11.28
C GLU A 49 4.35 20.74 -10.73
N ALA A 50 3.33 20.29 -11.48
CA ALA A 50 2.56 19.10 -11.12
C ALA A 50 3.41 17.83 -11.21
N GLY A 51 4.24 17.68 -12.25
CA GLY A 51 5.18 16.57 -12.38
C GLY A 51 6.18 16.51 -11.23
N ASP A 52 6.75 17.66 -10.85
CA ASP A 52 7.68 17.76 -9.71
C ASP A 52 6.98 17.45 -8.37
N GLU A 53 5.72 17.89 -8.16
CA GLU A 53 4.94 17.53 -6.97
C GLU A 53 4.68 16.02 -6.88
N ILE A 54 4.28 15.38 -7.97
CA ILE A 54 4.01 13.92 -7.99
C ILE A 54 5.27 13.13 -7.65
N LEU A 55 6.40 13.46 -8.30
CA LEU A 55 7.67 12.78 -8.02
C LEU A 55 8.10 12.99 -6.56
N SER A 56 7.95 14.22 -6.04
CA SER A 56 8.27 14.51 -4.64
C SER A 56 7.40 13.73 -3.65
N LEU A 57 6.10 13.57 -3.93
CA LEU A 57 5.19 12.81 -3.07
C LEU A 57 5.53 11.32 -3.07
N TRP A 58 5.85 10.75 -4.24
CA TRP A 58 6.28 9.36 -4.35
C TRP A 58 7.59 9.10 -3.60
N LEU A 59 8.59 9.98 -3.77
CA LEU A 59 9.86 9.87 -3.03
C LEU A 59 9.66 9.98 -1.52
N GLU A 60 8.77 10.85 -1.06
CA GLU A 60 8.43 10.98 0.37
C GLU A 60 7.77 9.70 0.92
N TYR A 61 6.84 9.11 0.16
CA TYR A 61 6.21 7.83 0.50
C TYR A 61 7.25 6.70 0.61
N GLU A 62 8.15 6.59 -0.36
CA GLU A 62 9.17 5.54 -0.39
C GLU A 62 10.21 5.71 0.72
N ASP A 63 10.62 6.95 1.04
CA ASP A 63 11.57 7.21 2.13
C ASP A 63 10.96 6.92 3.52
N SER A 64 9.63 7.00 3.66
CA SER A 64 8.89 6.62 4.87
C SER A 64 9.39 7.32 6.16
N LYS A 65 9.77 8.59 6.07
CA LYS A 65 10.30 9.38 7.22
C LYS A 65 9.33 10.41 7.78
N THR A 66 8.35 10.86 6.99
CA THR A 66 7.40 11.89 7.42
C THR A 66 6.18 11.26 8.10
N PRO A 67 5.50 11.98 9.01
CA PRO A 67 4.25 11.51 9.61
C PRO A 67 3.20 11.16 8.56
N GLU A 68 3.11 11.93 7.49
CA GLU A 68 2.21 11.68 6.37
C GLU A 68 2.55 10.39 5.63
N ALA A 69 3.83 10.15 5.31
CA ALA A 69 4.26 8.92 4.64
C ALA A 69 4.03 7.68 5.49
N LEU A 70 4.35 7.75 6.78
CA LEU A 70 4.10 6.67 7.74
C LEU A 70 2.60 6.36 7.85
N LEU A 71 1.75 7.40 7.96
CA LEU A 71 0.30 7.22 7.97
C LEU A 71 -0.19 6.57 6.66
N VAL A 72 0.27 7.03 5.49
CA VAL A 72 -0.19 6.46 4.21
C VAL A 72 0.28 5.01 4.05
N LYS A 73 1.50 4.65 4.49
CA LYS A 73 1.99 3.26 4.50
C LYS A 73 1.19 2.36 5.43
N ASP A 74 0.64 2.91 6.51
CA ASP A 74 -0.27 2.18 7.41
C ASP A 74 -1.65 2.02 6.77
N LEU A 75 -2.18 3.06 6.11
CA LEU A 75 -3.45 2.99 5.39
C LEU A 75 -3.42 1.99 4.24
N ASP A 76 -2.33 1.97 3.45
CA ASP A 76 -2.09 1.02 2.35
C ASP A 76 -2.21 -0.44 2.84
N LYS A 77 -1.45 -0.80 3.89
CA LYS A 77 -1.51 -2.15 4.46
C LYS A 77 -2.85 -2.47 5.13
N PHE A 78 -3.50 -1.48 5.74
CA PHE A 78 -4.79 -1.67 6.38
C PHE A 78 -5.88 -1.96 5.35
N GLU A 79 -5.90 -1.23 4.24
CA GLU A 79 -6.81 -1.46 3.12
C GLU A 79 -6.65 -2.88 2.58
N MET A 80 -5.41 -3.34 2.38
CA MET A 80 -5.11 -4.70 1.92
C MET A 80 -5.74 -5.79 2.82
N ILE A 81 -5.59 -5.68 4.15
CA ILE A 81 -6.16 -6.68 5.08
C ILE A 81 -7.68 -6.53 5.27
N LEU A 82 -8.22 -5.31 5.14
CA LEU A 82 -9.66 -5.08 5.12
C LEU A 82 -10.29 -5.74 3.90
N GLN A 83 -9.67 -5.58 2.73
CA GLN A 83 -10.12 -6.21 1.50
C GLN A 83 -10.00 -7.74 1.57
N ALA A 84 -8.93 -8.26 2.19
CA ALA A 84 -8.81 -9.69 2.48
C ALA A 84 -9.96 -10.18 3.36
N TYR A 85 -10.28 -9.49 4.46
CA TYR A 85 -11.42 -9.82 5.33
C TYR A 85 -12.76 -9.84 4.58
N GLU A 86 -13.03 -8.85 3.72
CA GLU A 86 -14.26 -8.83 2.91
C GLU A 86 -14.33 -10.02 1.94
N TYR A 87 -13.20 -10.44 1.37
CA TYR A 87 -13.14 -11.67 0.57
C TYR A 87 -13.37 -12.94 1.39
N GLU A 88 -12.78 -13.03 2.60
CA GLU A 88 -13.03 -14.16 3.51
C GLU A 88 -14.52 -14.28 3.85
N LYS A 89 -15.17 -13.16 4.15
CA LYS A 89 -16.61 -13.08 4.46
C LYS A 89 -17.48 -13.50 3.27
N ARG A 90 -17.13 -13.06 2.06
CA ARG A 90 -17.89 -13.36 0.84
C ARG A 90 -17.72 -14.82 0.39
N GLU A 91 -16.50 -15.34 0.46
CA GLU A 91 -16.13 -16.61 -0.18
C GLU A 91 -15.99 -17.77 0.81
N GLY A 92 -15.89 -17.47 2.12
CA GLY A 92 -15.73 -18.46 3.17
C GLY A 92 -14.35 -19.13 3.20
N LYS A 93 -13.35 -18.54 2.53
CA LYS A 93 -11.96 -19.02 2.48
C LYS A 93 -11.10 -18.22 3.45
N LYS A 94 -10.04 -18.84 3.97
CA LYS A 94 -9.03 -18.14 4.79
C LYS A 94 -7.95 -17.53 3.90
N LEU A 95 -7.64 -16.26 4.13
CA LEU A 95 -6.59 -15.48 3.48
C LEU A 95 -5.52 -15.07 4.50
N GLU A 96 -5.16 -16.00 5.40
CA GLU A 96 -4.28 -15.76 6.55
C GLU A 96 -2.93 -15.14 6.17
N SER A 97 -2.38 -15.49 5.00
CA SER A 97 -1.11 -14.95 4.53
C SER A 97 -1.08 -13.42 4.45
N PHE A 98 -2.20 -12.77 4.14
CA PHE A 98 -2.29 -11.29 4.12
C PHE A 98 -2.23 -10.68 5.53
N PHE A 99 -2.73 -11.40 6.53
CA PHE A 99 -2.72 -10.95 7.93
C PHE A 99 -1.38 -11.23 8.61
N GLU A 100 -0.70 -12.32 8.24
CA GLU A 100 0.62 -12.65 8.78
C GLU A 100 1.69 -11.64 8.38
N THR A 101 1.66 -11.16 7.13
CA THR A 101 2.63 -10.19 6.59
C THR A 101 2.52 -8.80 7.23
N THR A 102 1.41 -8.50 7.89
CA THR A 102 1.13 -7.20 8.51
C THR A 102 1.19 -7.21 10.04
N ARG A 103 1.57 -8.33 10.67
CA ARG A 103 1.70 -8.37 12.14
C ARG A 103 2.83 -7.46 12.62
N GLY A 104 2.50 -6.54 13.52
CA GLY A 104 3.47 -5.65 14.17
C GLY A 104 4.06 -4.56 13.26
N VAL A 105 3.51 -4.35 12.06
CA VAL A 105 4.03 -3.35 11.10
C VAL A 105 3.35 -1.98 11.24
N PHE A 106 2.12 -1.94 11.77
CA PHE A 106 1.34 -0.71 11.95
C PHE A 106 1.90 0.12 13.10
N THR A 107 1.94 1.44 12.93
CA THR A 107 2.57 2.35 13.90
C THR A 107 1.65 3.49 14.34
N HIS A 108 0.72 3.90 13.49
CA HIS A 108 -0.15 5.03 13.75
C HIS A 108 -1.26 4.66 14.76
N PRO A 109 -1.42 5.39 15.88
CA PRO A 109 -2.34 5.01 16.97
C PRO A 109 -3.80 4.83 16.56
N VAL A 110 -4.26 5.57 15.56
CA VAL A 110 -5.64 5.43 15.05
C VAL A 110 -5.80 4.18 14.18
N VAL A 111 -4.80 3.88 13.34
CA VAL A 111 -4.85 2.71 12.46
C VAL A 111 -4.73 1.44 13.28
N LEU A 112 -3.90 1.44 14.33
CA LEU A 112 -3.82 0.33 15.29
C LEU A 112 -5.19 -0.04 15.87
N LYS A 113 -5.99 0.94 16.29
CA LYS A 113 -7.36 0.69 16.79
C LYS A 113 -8.28 0.09 15.72
N TRP A 114 -8.13 0.50 14.45
CA TRP A 114 -8.89 -0.08 13.36
C TRP A 114 -8.47 -1.53 13.06
N VAL A 115 -7.18 -1.81 13.14
CA VAL A 115 -6.61 -3.14 12.98
C VAL A 115 -7.12 -4.07 14.10
N GLU A 116 -7.12 -3.61 15.35
CA GLU A 116 -7.69 -4.33 16.50
C GLU A 116 -9.17 -4.68 16.28
N GLU A 117 -9.99 -3.69 15.90
CA GLU A 117 -11.41 -3.90 15.58
C GLU A 117 -11.59 -4.89 14.43
N LEU A 118 -10.80 -4.78 13.36
CA LEU A 118 -10.86 -5.69 12.22
C LEU A 118 -10.53 -7.12 12.63
N TYR A 119 -9.51 -7.34 13.46
CA TYR A 119 -9.19 -8.66 13.99
C TYR A 119 -10.31 -9.21 14.89
N GLU A 120 -10.95 -8.37 15.70
CA GLU A 120 -12.09 -8.79 16.51
C GLU A 120 -13.25 -9.26 15.62
N GLN A 121 -13.60 -8.50 14.58
CA GLN A 121 -14.64 -8.89 13.63
C GLN A 121 -14.28 -10.16 12.86
N ARG A 122 -13.04 -10.25 12.37
CA ARG A 122 -12.53 -11.43 11.65
C ARG A 122 -12.58 -12.70 12.50
N SER A 123 -12.30 -12.61 13.80
CA SER A 123 -12.35 -13.77 14.70
C SER A 123 -13.75 -14.38 14.84
N LYS A 124 -14.79 -13.61 14.52
CA LYS A 124 -16.21 -14.04 14.55
C LYS A 124 -16.65 -14.66 13.22
N LEU A 125 -15.84 -14.64 12.16
CA LEU A 125 -16.17 -15.26 10.88
C LEU A 125 -16.22 -16.78 10.98
N GLN A 126 -17.26 -17.36 10.37
CA GLN A 126 -17.38 -18.80 10.16
C GLN A 126 -16.91 -19.13 8.75
N TYR A 127 -15.91 -20.01 8.66
CA TYR A 127 -15.38 -20.48 7.38
C TYR A 127 -16.13 -21.74 6.95
N LYS A 128 -16.33 -21.90 5.64
CA LYS A 128 -16.92 -23.13 5.11
C LYS A 128 -15.84 -24.22 5.18
N ASN A 129 -16.17 -25.34 5.81
CA ASN A 129 -15.33 -26.54 5.83
C ASN A 129 -15.14 -27.10 4.41
#